data_AF-A0A7K1KKU7-F1
#
_entry.id   AF-A0A7K1KKU7-F1
#
_cell.length_a   1.000
_cell.length_b   1.000
_cell.length_c   1.000
_cell.angle_alpha   90.00
_cell.angle_beta   90.00
_cell.angle_gamma   90.00
#
_symmetry.space_group_name_H-M   'P 1'
#
loop_
_entity.id
_entity.type
_entity.pdbx_description
1 polymer ?
#
loop_
_entity_poly.entity_id
_entity_poly.type
_entity_poly.pdbx_seq_one_letter_code
_entity_poly.pdbx_strand_id
1 'polypeptide(L)' 'MKRQESGGCAVEIETERVLREFDAARGERPERCRLSHSEEAQRAEKIARLKSLVRSGDYRPDIKDIARLLTSAMDPTP' A
#
# COMPACT_ATOMS: atom_id res chain seq x y z
N MET A 1 -55.02 3.27 -13.19
CA MET A 1 -53.98 2.44 -12.55
C MET A 1 -52.82 2.27 -13.53
N LYS A 2 -51.62 2.74 -13.19
CA LYS A 2 -50.31 2.14 -13.52
C LYS A 2 -49.22 3.07 -12.99
N ARG A 3 -48.68 2.70 -11.82
CA ARG A 3 -47.35 3.13 -11.38
C ARG A 3 -46.37 2.21 -12.11
N GLN A 4 -45.34 2.75 -12.72
CA GLN A 4 -44.17 1.93 -13.01
C GLN A 4 -42.92 2.78 -12.79
N GLU A 5 -42.19 2.33 -11.79
CA GLU A 5 -40.94 2.84 -11.27
C GLU A 5 -39.84 2.65 -12.33
N SER A 6 -39.02 3.66 -12.54
CA SER A 6 -37.71 3.50 -13.18
C SER A 6 -36.70 4.31 -12.38
N GLY A 7 -36.24 3.71 -11.28
CA GLY A 7 -35.27 4.28 -10.35
C GLY A 7 -34.01 3.44 -10.21
N GLY A 8 -33.63 2.68 -11.26
CA GLY A 8 -32.61 1.62 -11.16
C GLY A 8 -31.45 1.73 -12.14
N CYS A 9 -30.95 2.94 -12.46
CA CYS A 9 -29.82 3.08 -13.41
C CYS A 9 -28.72 4.05 -12.96
N ALA A 10 -28.90 4.81 -11.87
CA ALA A 10 -27.91 5.79 -11.44
C ALA A 10 -26.76 5.20 -10.60
N VAL A 11 -27.00 4.10 -9.88
CA VAL A 11 -26.05 3.56 -8.88
C VAL A 11 -25.01 2.63 -9.50
N GLU A 12 -25.35 1.87 -10.55
CA GLU A 12 -24.42 0.93 -11.20
C GLU A 12 -23.26 1.66 -11.91
N ILE A 13 -23.54 2.80 -12.55
CA ILE A 13 -22.53 3.58 -13.30
C ILE A 13 -21.45 4.16 -12.38
N GLU A 14 -21.83 4.58 -11.16
CA GLU A 14 -20.87 5.12 -10.20
C GLU A 14 -19.94 4.05 -9.64
N THR A 15 -20.44 2.83 -9.38
CA THR A 15 -19.61 1.74 -8.86
C THR A 15 -18.55 1.27 -9.84
N GLU A 16 -18.89 1.09 -11.11
CA GLU A 16 -17.91 0.66 -12.12
C GLU A 16 -16.84 1.73 -12.40
N ARG A 17 -17.23 3.01 -12.34
CA ARG A 17 -16.30 4.12 -12.51
C ARG A 17 -15.31 4.22 -11.35
N VAL A 18 -15.80 4.09 -10.11
CA VAL A 18 -14.95 4.10 -8.90
C VAL A 18 -14.00 2.89 -8.88
N LEU A 19 -14.47 1.70 -9.27
CA LEU A 19 -13.63 0.51 -9.35
C LEU A 19 -12.54 0.63 -10.41
N ARG A 20 -12.85 1.18 -11.59
CA ARG A 20 -11.84 1.44 -12.63
C ARG A 20 -10.81 2.48 -12.20
N GLU A 21 -11.23 3.52 -11.48
CA GLU A 21 -10.34 4.55 -10.95
C GLU A 21 -9.43 3.97 -9.84
N PHE A 22 -9.94 3.03 -9.04
CA PHE A 22 -9.19 2.27 -8.05
C PHE A 22 -8.16 1.31 -8.67
N ASP A 23 -8.54 0.60 -9.74
CA ASP A 23 -7.65 -0.30 -10.47
C ASP A 23 -6.56 0.47 -11.25
N ALA A 24 -6.90 1.64 -11.81
CA ALA A 24 -5.92 2.53 -12.43
C ALA A 24 -4.88 3.05 -11.42
N ALA A 25 -5.29 3.34 -10.18
CA ALA A 25 -4.39 3.71 -9.10
C ALA A 25 -3.48 2.55 -8.61
N ARG A 26 -3.91 1.29 -8.82
CA ARG A 26 -3.09 0.09 -8.56
C ARG A 26 -2.18 -0.31 -9.74
N GLY A 27 -2.53 0.08 -10.97
CA GLY A 27 -1.83 -0.26 -12.20
C GLY A 27 -0.47 0.43 -12.42
N GLU A 28 -0.19 1.53 -11.73
CA GLU A 28 1.12 2.23 -11.79
C GLU A 28 2.15 1.66 -10.80
N ARG A 29 2.39 0.35 -10.82
CA ARG A 29 3.56 -0.21 -10.10
C ARG A 29 4.34 -1.34 -10.77
N PRO A 30 4.58 -1.37 -12.10
CA PRO A 30 5.50 -2.32 -12.69
C PRO A 30 6.97 -1.83 -12.71
N GLU A 31 7.37 -0.86 -11.88
CA GLU A 31 8.74 -0.29 -11.87
C GLU A 31 9.35 -0.25 -10.47
N ARG A 32 9.34 -1.38 -9.75
CA ARG A 32 10.05 -1.47 -8.47
C ARG A 32 11.09 -2.58 -8.49
N CYS A 33 12.35 -2.10 -8.49
CA CYS A 33 13.51 -2.66 -7.80
C CYS A 33 14.64 -3.18 -8.69
N ARG A 34 15.14 -2.36 -9.62
CA ARG A 34 16.60 -2.28 -9.80
C ARG A 34 17.09 -1.04 -9.06
N LEU A 35 17.50 -1.24 -7.81
CA LEU A 35 18.22 -0.19 -7.09
C LEU A 35 19.57 -0.02 -7.78
N SER A 36 20.03 1.21 -7.96
CA SER A 36 21.42 1.46 -8.32
C SER A 36 22.34 0.94 -7.22
N HIS A 37 23.59 0.58 -7.55
CA HIS A 37 24.57 0.14 -6.54
C HIS A 37 24.76 1.15 -5.39
N SER A 38 24.60 2.44 -5.67
CA SER A 38 24.62 3.49 -4.64
C SER A 38 23.44 3.36 -3.66
N GLU A 39 22.23 3.12 -4.18
CA GLU A 39 21.03 2.93 -3.34
C GLU A 39 21.07 1.61 -2.56
N GLU A 40 21.65 0.56 -3.14
CA GLU A 40 21.86 -0.72 -2.45
C GLU A 40 22.83 -0.56 -1.27
N ALA A 41 23.95 0.16 -1.48
CA ALA A 41 24.93 0.45 -0.43
C ALA A 41 24.31 1.27 0.71
N GLN A 42 23.56 2.33 0.38
CA GLN A 42 22.84 3.15 1.37
C GLN A 42 21.79 2.33 2.14
N ARG A 43 21.07 1.43 1.46
CA ARG A 43 20.13 0.51 2.08
C ARG A 43 20.83 -0.44 3.04
N ALA A 44 21.97 -1.00 2.64
CA ALA A 44 22.75 -1.92 3.47
C ALA A 44 23.26 -1.23 4.74
N GLU A 45 23.78 -0.01 4.62
CA GLU A 45 24.22 0.81 5.76
C GLU A 45 23.06 1.08 6.72
N LYS A 46 21.91 1.51 6.20
CA LYS A 46 20.71 1.78 6.99
C LYS A 46 20.27 0.53 7.76
N ILE A 47 20.29 -0.64 7.12
CA ILE A 47 19.94 -1.91 7.76
C ILE A 47 20.95 -2.26 8.85
N ALA A 48 22.25 -2.10 8.61
CA ALA A 48 23.28 -2.38 9.60
C ALA A 48 23.12 -1.50 10.85
N ARG A 49 22.85 -0.20 10.65
CA ARG A 49 22.56 0.74 11.74
C ARG A 49 21.31 0.33 12.52
N LEU A 50 20.21 0.02 11.83
CA LEU A 50 18.97 -0.43 12.48
C LEU A 50 19.19 -1.71 13.30
N LYS A 51 19.92 -2.70 12.76
CA LYS A 51 20.27 -3.93 13.49
C LYS A 51 21.07 -3.64 14.75
N SER A 52 22.00 -2.68 14.71
CA SER A 52 22.75 -2.27 15.89
C SER A 52 21.85 -1.69 16.97
N LEU A 53 20.96 -0.75 16.61
CA LEU A 53 20.01 -0.14 17.55
C LEU A 53 19.04 -1.16 18.16
N VAL A 54 18.59 -2.13 17.37
CA VAL A 54 17.73 -3.21 17.87
C VAL A 54 18.48 -4.07 18.88
N ARG A 55 19.75 -4.40 18.61
CA ARG A 55 20.58 -5.21 19.51
C ARG A 55 20.95 -4.47 20.80
N SER A 56 21.16 -3.16 20.75
CA SER A 56 21.45 -2.35 21.95
C SER A 56 20.20 -2.08 22.79
N GLY A 57 19.00 -2.28 22.25
CA GLY A 57 17.74 -1.95 22.90
C GLY A 57 17.34 -0.47 22.77
N ASP A 58 18.13 0.33 22.05
CA ASP A 58 17.87 1.76 21.84
C ASP A 58 16.90 2.03 20.69
N TYR A 59 16.51 1.00 19.93
CA TYR A 59 15.56 1.15 18.85
C TYR A 59 14.15 1.46 19.37
N ARG A 60 13.63 2.63 18.99
CA ARG A 60 12.26 3.07 19.28
C ARG A 60 11.46 3.16 17.99
N PRO A 61 10.60 2.17 17.68
CA PRO A 61 9.75 2.23 16.49
C PRO A 61 8.70 3.34 16.63
N ASP A 62 8.40 4.05 15.54
CA ASP A 62 7.29 5.00 15.50
C ASP A 62 5.95 4.23 15.39
N ILE A 63 4.87 4.80 15.92
CA ILE A 63 3.50 4.29 15.78
C ILE A 63 3.15 4.04 14.31
N LYS A 64 3.66 4.91 13.41
CA LYS A 64 3.50 4.74 11.95
C LYS A 64 4.20 3.50 11.41
N ASP A 65 5.37 3.14 11.94
CA ASP A 65 6.10 1.95 11.53
C ASP A 65 5.33 0.69 11.95
N ILE A 66 4.79 0.70 13.17
CA ILE A 66 3.96 -0.39 13.71
C ILE A 66 2.68 -0.53 12.89
N ALA A 67 1.97 0.57 12.63
CA ALA A 67 0.76 0.56 11.83
C ALA A 67 1.01 -0.01 10.43
N ARG A 68 2.10 0.42 9.77
CA ARG A 68 2.49 -0.11 8.45
C ARG A 68 2.76 -1.61 8.51
N LEU A 69 3.52 -2.06 9.51
CA LEU A 69 3.82 -3.48 9.68
C LEU A 69 2.54 -4.31 9.86
N LEU A 70 1.62 -3.83 10.69
CA LEU A 70 0.33 -4.50 10.92
C LEU A 70 -0.51 -4.54 9.64
N THR A 71 -0.63 -3.41 8.91
CA THR A 71 -1.35 -3.38 7.64
C THR A 71 -0.72 -4.34 6.62
N SER A 72 0.60 -4.39 6.51
CA SER A 72 1.30 -5.32 5.62
C SER A 72 1.15 -6.80 6.02
N ALA A 73 0.99 -7.09 7.31
CA ALA A 73 0.73 -8.46 7.78
C ALA A 73 -0.73 -8.90 7.59
N MET A 74 -1.67 -7.95 7.58
CA MET A 74 -3.10 -8.22 7.43
C MET A 74 -3.58 -8.33 5.98
N ASP A 75 -2.81 -7.82 5.01
CA ASP A 75 -3.10 -7.99 3.58
C ASP A 75 -2.04 -8.89 2.92
N PRO A 76 -2.07 -10.22 3.16
CA PRO A 76 -1.15 -11.18 2.55
C PRO A 76 -1.57 -11.50 1.12
N THR A 77 -2.00 -10.51 0.33
CA THR A 77 -2.24 -10.74 -1.10
C THR A 77 -0.90 -10.75 -1.85
N PRO A 78 -0.61 -11.79 -2.66
CA PRO A 78 0.63 -11.93 -3.41
C PRO A 78 0.81 -10.87 -4.50
#